data_AF-A0A842QJN6-F1
#
_entry.id   AF-A0A842QJN6-F1
#
_cell.length_a   1.000
_cell.length_b   1.000
_cell.length_c   1.000
_cell.angle_alpha   90.00
_cell.angle_beta   90.00
_cell.angle_gamma   90.00
#
_symmetry.space_group_name_H-M   'P 1'
#
loop_
_entity.id
_entity.type
_entity.pdbx_description
1 polymer ?
#
loop_
_entity_poly.entity_id
_entity_poly.type
_entity_poly.pdbx_seq_one_letter_code
_entity_poly.pdbx_strand_id
1 'polypeptide(L)' 'MKQAKINYAHEIQQIFRYRYRNEWVSHSFINQHDRLWIQAFNSLVRQGFIERKKTINGHKYRWKAAFPEI' A
#
# COMPACT_ATOMS: atom_id res chain seq x y z
N MET A 1 14.55 -14.91 -6.68
CA MET A 1 13.16 -14.42 -6.44
C MET A 1 12.97 -13.61 -5.14
N LYS A 2 13.98 -13.43 -4.26
CA LYS A 2 13.84 -12.57 -3.06
C LYS A 2 13.94 -11.06 -3.37
N GLN A 3 14.71 -10.66 -4.39
CA GLN A 3 14.97 -9.24 -4.69
C GLN A 3 13.74 -8.45 -5.18
N ALA A 4 12.90 -9.07 -6.02
CA ALA A 4 11.72 -8.39 -6.58
C ALA A 4 10.67 -8.04 -5.52
N LYS A 5 10.50 -8.89 -4.49
CA LYS A 5 9.54 -8.64 -3.39
C LYS A 5 9.95 -7.47 -2.50
N ILE A 6 11.25 -7.30 -2.25
CA ILE A 6 11.76 -6.19 -1.43
C ILE A 6 11.52 -4.85 -2.13
N ASN A 7 11.61 -4.83 -3.46
CA ASN A 7 11.41 -3.60 -4.23
C ASN A 7 9.98 -3.06 -4.13
N TYR A 8 8.96 -3.93 -4.26
CA TYR A 8 7.56 -3.48 -4.24
C TYR A 8 7.11 -2.97 -2.87
N ALA A 9 7.54 -3.57 -1.77
CA ALA A 9 7.16 -3.09 -0.44
C ALA A 9 7.70 -1.67 -0.19
N HIS A 10 8.95 -1.42 -0.58
CA HIS A 10 9.57 -0.11 -0.51
C HIS A 10 8.91 0.88 -1.47
N GLU A 11 8.63 0.49 -2.72
CA GLU A 11 7.91 1.30 -3.69
C GLU A 11 6.53 1.75 -3.17
N ILE A 12 5.73 0.81 -2.64
CA ILE A 12 4.43 1.08 -2.03
C ILE A 12 4.59 2.10 -0.91
N GLN A 13 5.57 1.88 -0.03
CA GLN A 13 5.83 2.81 1.07
C GLN A 13 6.15 4.22 0.56
N GLN A 14 6.98 4.37 -0.48
CA GLN A 14 7.32 5.68 -1.03
C GLN A 14 6.11 6.36 -1.69
N ILE A 15 5.27 5.60 -2.40
CA ILE A 15 4.00 6.10 -2.96
C ILE A 15 3.11 6.64 -1.84
N PHE A 16 2.90 5.87 -0.78
CA PHE A 16 2.11 6.32 0.35
C PHE A 16 2.76 7.50 1.08
N ARG A 17 4.10 7.55 1.21
CA ARG A 17 4.82 8.63 1.90
C ARG A 17 4.73 9.96 1.18
N TYR A 18 5.01 9.97 -0.11
CA TYR A 18 5.20 11.21 -0.87
C TYR A 18 3.97 11.62 -1.69
N ARG A 19 3.14 10.66 -2.12
CA ARG A 19 1.97 10.96 -2.96
C ARG A 19 0.66 10.96 -2.18
N TYR A 20 0.52 10.12 -1.15
CA TYR A 20 -0.75 9.90 -0.45
C TYR A 20 -0.65 9.99 1.08
N ARG A 21 0.34 10.73 1.60
CA ARG A 21 0.76 10.77 3.01
C ARG A 21 -0.37 10.61 4.03
N ASN A 22 -1.37 11.49 3.95
CA ASN A 22 -2.55 11.51 4.82
C ASN A 22 -3.85 11.18 4.06
N GLU A 23 -3.73 10.78 2.80
CA GLU A 23 -4.86 10.59 1.90
C GLU A 23 -5.30 9.12 1.82
N TRP A 24 -6.57 8.96 1.49
CA TRP A 24 -7.18 7.65 1.29
C TRP A 24 -7.17 7.27 -0.19
N VAL A 25 -6.41 6.23 -0.52
CA VAL A 25 -6.28 5.69 -1.87
C VAL A 25 -7.43 4.73 -2.18
N SER A 26 -8.03 4.85 -3.36
CA SER A 26 -9.13 3.98 -3.78
C SER A 26 -8.66 2.57 -4.16
N HIS A 27 -9.54 1.59 -4.01
CA HIS A 27 -9.26 0.24 -4.50
C HIS A 27 -8.99 0.18 -6.01
N SER A 28 -9.57 1.08 -6.80
CA SER A 28 -9.34 1.15 -8.25
C SER A 28 -7.88 1.45 -8.60
N PHE A 29 -7.19 2.30 -7.83
CA PHE A 29 -5.75 2.55 -7.99
C PHE A 29 -4.95 1.26 -7.75
N ILE A 30 -5.26 0.54 -6.67
CA ILE A 30 -4.58 -0.71 -6.32
C ILE A 30 -4.69 -1.75 -7.43
N ASN A 31 -5.85 -1.84 -8.09
CA ASN A 31 -6.10 -2.83 -9.15
C ASN A 31 -5.44 -2.49 -10.51
N GLN A 32 -4.82 -1.31 -10.65
CA GLN A 32 -4.06 -0.95 -11.86
C GLN A 32 -2.63 -1.53 -11.87
N HIS A 33 -2.17 -2.08 -10.74
CA HIS A 33 -0.84 -2.65 -10.61
C HIS A 33 -0.79 -4.15 -10.92
N ASP A 34 0.41 -4.67 -11.19
CA ASP A 34 0.61 -6.08 -11.47
C ASP A 34 0.36 -6.98 -10.24
N ARG A 35 0.25 -8.29 -10.50
CA ARG A 35 -0.06 -9.29 -9.47
C ARG A 35 0.95 -9.32 -8.31
N LEU A 36 2.24 -9.13 -8.57
CA LEU A 36 3.27 -9.17 -7.52
C LEU A 36 3.18 -7.94 -6.63
N TRP A 37 2.93 -6.77 -7.22
CA TRP A 37 2.67 -5.53 -6.49
C TRP A 37 1.45 -5.70 -5.57
N ILE A 38 0.33 -6.21 -6.09
CA ILE A 38 -0.90 -6.43 -5.31
C ILE A 38 -0.66 -7.44 -4.18
N GLN A 39 0.14 -8.48 -4.41
CA GLN A 39 0.52 -9.44 -3.35
C GLN A 39 1.33 -8.78 -2.23
N ALA A 40 2.30 -7.92 -2.57
CA ALA A 40 3.07 -7.15 -1.60
C ALA A 40 2.17 -6.20 -0.81
N PHE A 41 1.30 -5.45 -1.50
CA PHE A 41 0.31 -4.57 -0.88
C PHE A 41 -0.59 -5.30 0.11
N ASN A 42 -1.18 -6.43 -0.29
CA ASN A 42 -2.03 -7.24 0.60
C ASN A 42 -1.26 -7.83 1.79
N SER A 43 0.05 -8.05 1.63
CA SER A 43 0.93 -8.43 2.75
C SER A 43 1.08 -7.28 3.75
N LEU A 44 1.30 -6.05 3.26
CA LEU A 44 1.40 -4.85 4.11
C LEU A 44 0.09 -4.52 4.83
N VAL A 45 -1.06 -4.72 4.19
CA VAL A 45 -2.39 -4.61 4.83
C VAL A 45 -2.54 -5.65 5.95
N ARG A 46 -2.18 -6.92 5.70
CA ARG A 46 -2.24 -7.99 6.72
C ARG A 46 -1.31 -7.75 7.90
N GLN A 47 -0.14 -7.16 7.64
CA GLN A 47 0.82 -6.78 8.68
C GLN A 47 0.43 -5.50 9.45
N GLY A 48 -0.61 -4.77 9.01
CA GLY A 48 -1.11 -3.58 9.68
C GLY A 48 -0.40 -2.27 9.33
N PHE A 49 0.53 -2.28 8.35
CA PHE A 49 1.18 -1.06 7.85
C PHE A 49 0.20 -0.14 7.12
N ILE A 50 -0.78 -0.74 6.44
CA ILE A 50 -1.80 -0.04 5.66
C ILE A 50 -3.17 -0.35 6.27
N GLU A 51 -3.92 0.68 6.63
CA GLU A 51 -5.30 0.54 7.08
C GLU A 51 -6.27 0.50 5.90
N ARG A 52 -7.35 -0.27 6.06
CA ARG A 52 -8.43 -0.43 5.08
C ARG A 52 -9.74 0.07 5.66
N LYS A 53 -10.44 0.94 4.92
CA LYS A 53 -11.77 1.46 5.27
C LYS A 53 -12.79 1.09 4.20
N LYS A 54 -13.95 0.55 4.61
CA LYS A 54 -15.08 0.32 3.72
C LYS A 54 -15.80 1.64 3.44
N THR A 55 -16.22 1.84 2.20
CA THR A 55 -16.93 3.02 1.68
C THR A 55 -18.10 2.55 0.81
N ILE A 56 -18.99 3.46 0.43
CA ILE A 56 -20.11 3.18 -0.48
C ILE A 56 -19.59 2.61 -1.82
N ASN A 57 -18.43 3.11 -2.28
CA ASN A 57 -17.82 2.74 -3.56
C ASN A 57 -16.75 1.64 -3.44
N GLY A 58 -16.79 0.81 -2.39
CA GLY A 58 -15.83 -0.26 -2.16
C GLY A 58 -14.86 0.03 -1.01
N HIS A 59 -13.55 -0.14 -1.23
CA HIS A 59 -12.54 0.05 -0.18
C HIS A 59 -11.61 1.23 -0.47
N LYS A 60 -11.14 1.88 0.60
CA LYS A 60 -10.04 2.82 0.57
C LYS A 60 -8.93 2.40 1.53
N TYR A 61 -7.71 2.86 1.25
CA TYR A 61 -6.50 2.46 1.95
C TYR A 61 -5.64 3.66 2.31
N ARG A 62 -5.00 3.66 3.49
CA ARG A 62 -4.07 4.72 3.93
C ARG A 62 -2.92 4.09 4.70
N TRP A 63 -1.75 4.72 4.68
CA TRP A 63 -0.63 4.27 5.50
C TRP A 63 -0.88 4.62 6.98
N LYS A 64 -0.65 3.66 7.87
CA LYS A 64 -0.92 3.78 9.31
C LYS A 64 0.36 3.71 10.15
N ALA A 65 1.35 2.92 9.72
CA ALA A 65 2.57 2.72 10.48
C ALA A 65 3.51 3.94 10.42
N ALA A 66 4.41 4.06 11.40
CA ALA A 66 5.51 5.00 11.31
C ALA A 66 6.37 4.67 10.07
N PHE A 67 6.81 5.71 9.36
CA PHE A 67 7.89 5.54 8.38
C PHE A 67 9.20 5.38 9.16
N PRO A 68 10.08 4.43 8.81
CA PRO A 68 11.42 4.39 9.36
C PRO A 68 12.11 5.72 9.10
N GLU A 69 12.79 6.24 10.11
CA GLU A 69 13.73 7.34 9.96
C GLU A 69 14.87 6.84 9.06
N ILE A 70 15.20 7.66 8.05
CA ILE A 70 16.23 7.35 7.04
C ILE A 70 17.59 7.67 7.64
#